data_AF-A0A7X0ZWQ8-F1
#
_entry.id   AF-A0A7X0ZWQ8-F1
#
_cell.length_a   1.000
_cell.length_b   1.000
_cell.length_c   1.000
_cell.angle_alpha   90.00
_cell.angle_beta   90.00
_cell.angle_gamma   90.00
#
_symmetry.space_group_name_H-M   'P 1'
#
loop_
_entity.id
_entity.type
_entity.pdbx_description
1 polymer ?
#
loop_
_entity_poly.entity_id
_entity_poly.type
_entity_poly.pdbx_seq_one_letter_code
_entity_poly.pdbx_strand_id
1 'polypeptide(L)'
;MDKITQMNEEIFAENLLKATNELKEKMGIQSTVNRFIIEPVEEEGKMLDGGDEMMKRLVLTKDNIGDKKLSVEDVVGVLGGLFPKAPLWINISFINIEEEVAVFRLDTSLRFRKPTLLRNSESGHAPFKVIC
;
A
#
# COMPACT_ATOMS: atom_id res chain seq x y z
N MET A 1 14.04 17.41 8.84
CA MET A 1 13.22 16.46 8.04
C MET A 1 14.17 15.37 7.56
N ASP A 2 14.26 14.28 8.31
CA ASP A 2 15.07 13.14 7.93
C ASP A 2 14.54 12.58 6.60
N LYS A 3 15.40 12.59 5.58
CA LYS A 3 15.09 11.92 4.32
C LYS A 3 14.95 10.44 4.65
N ILE A 4 13.80 9.84 4.34
CA ILE A 4 13.62 8.38 4.39
C ILE A 4 14.61 7.78 3.39
N THR A 5 15.80 7.41 3.88
CA THR A 5 16.88 6.81 3.09
C THR A 5 16.74 5.29 3.00
N GLN A 6 15.86 4.71 3.82
CA GLN A 6 15.62 3.27 3.90
C GLN A 6 14.11 3.01 3.96
N MET A 7 13.67 2.01 3.19
CA MET A 7 12.32 1.43 3.30
C MET A 7 12.52 -0.06 3.50
N ASN A 8 12.07 -0.56 4.64
CA ASN A 8 12.05 -1.96 5.00
C ASN A 8 10.61 -2.35 5.39
N GLU A 9 10.40 -3.63 5.68
CA GLU A 9 9.10 -4.18 6.06
C GLU A 9 8.49 -3.45 7.26
N GLU A 10 9.30 -3.16 8.28
CA GLU A 10 8.87 -2.50 9.52
C GLU A 10 8.37 -1.06 9.26
N ILE A 11 9.14 -0.24 8.54
CA ILE A 11 8.77 1.14 8.21
C ILE A 11 7.52 1.16 7.33
N PHE A 12 7.43 0.23 6.37
CA PHE A 12 6.27 0.15 5.49
C PHE A 12 5.01 -0.25 6.25
N ALA A 13 5.10 -1.21 7.17
CA ALA A 13 4.01 -1.63 8.05
C ALA A 13 3.55 -0.47 8.95
N GLU A 14 4.50 0.25 9.55
CA GLU A 14 4.21 1.42 10.38
C GLU A 14 3.49 2.51 9.58
N ASN A 15 3.96 2.79 8.36
CA ASN A 15 3.35 3.79 7.48
C ASN A 15 1.94 3.38 7.03
N LEU A 16 1.72 2.09 6.74
CA LEU A 16 0.39 1.56 6.42
C LEU A 16 -0.57 1.75 7.60
N LEU A 17 -0.14 1.41 8.82
CA LEU A 17 -0.94 1.57 10.04
C LEU A 17 -1.25 3.04 10.32
N LYS A 18 -0.27 3.95 10.15
CA LYS A 18 -0.49 5.39 10.29
C LYS A 18 -1.55 5.91 9.31
N ALA A 19 -1.44 5.56 8.03
CA ALA A 19 -2.40 5.97 7.02
C ALA A 19 -3.80 5.38 7.28
N THR A 20 -3.87 4.12 7.75
CA THR A 20 -5.11 3.47 8.13
C THR A 20 -5.75 4.15 9.34
N ASN A 21 -4.98 4.48 10.37
CA ASN A 21 -5.48 5.16 11.56
C ASN A 21 -5.97 6.57 11.21
N GLU A 22 -5.24 7.33 10.40
CA GLU A 22 -5.68 8.64 9.93
C GLU A 22 -7.03 8.54 9.20
N LEU A 23 -7.20 7.55 8.33
CA LEU A 23 -8.46 7.31 7.63
C LEU A 23 -9.59 6.96 8.61
N LYS A 24 -9.32 6.09 9.59
CA LYS A 24 -10.30 5.70 10.61
C LYS A 24 -10.73 6.88 11.48
N GLU A 25 -9.78 7.72 11.89
CA GLU A 25 -10.07 8.94 12.65
C GLU A 25 -10.95 9.91 11.84
N LYS A 26 -10.64 10.09 10.55
CA LYS A 26 -11.43 10.95 9.65
C LYS A 26 -12.85 10.42 9.41
N MET A 27 -13.03 9.11 9.32
CA MET A 27 -14.32 8.48 9.03
C MET A 27 -15.09 8.01 10.27
N GLY A 28 -14.52 8.12 11.47
CA GLY A 28 -15.15 7.67 12.71
C GLY A 28 -15.24 6.14 12.85
N ILE A 29 -14.32 5.38 12.26
CA ILE A 29 -14.33 3.90 12.26
C ILE A 29 -13.70 3.36 13.54
N GLN A 30 -14.45 2.57 14.32
CA GLN A 30 -14.01 2.01 15.62
C GLN A 30 -13.57 0.54 15.58
N SER A 31 -13.53 -0.10 14.40
CA SER A 31 -13.11 -1.50 14.28
C SER A 31 -11.67 -1.71 14.76
N THR A 32 -11.38 -2.82 15.44
CA THR A 32 -10.03 -3.21 15.88
C THR A 32 -9.29 -4.08 14.85
N VAL A 33 -10.04 -4.74 13.96
CA VAL A 33 -9.49 -5.66 12.96
C VAL A 33 -9.55 -5.00 11.59
N ASN A 34 -8.38 -4.80 10.98
CA ASN A 34 -8.28 -4.19 9.65
C ASN A 34 -7.91 -5.26 8.60
N ARG A 35 -8.59 -5.25 7.46
CA ARG A 35 -8.28 -6.07 6.29
C ARG A 35 -8.10 -5.17 5.07
N PHE A 36 -7.24 -5.62 4.15
CA PHE A 36 -6.84 -4.84 3.00
C PHE A 36 -7.03 -5.63 1.71
N ILE A 37 -7.54 -4.97 0.69
CA ILE A 37 -7.62 -5.48 -0.68
C ILE A 37 -6.63 -4.66 -1.51
N ILE A 38 -5.70 -5.33 -2.19
CA ILE A 38 -4.70 -4.67 -3.03
C ILE A 38 -5.22 -4.62 -4.47
N GLU A 39 -5.30 -3.42 -5.04
CA GLU A 39 -5.67 -3.22 -6.43
C GLU A 39 -4.53 -2.52 -7.20
N PRO A 40 -3.79 -3.25 -8.05
CA PRO A 40 -2.73 -2.66 -8.84
C PRO A 40 -3.31 -1.81 -9.97
N VAL A 41 -2.89 -0.55 -10.06
CA VAL A 41 -3.37 0.40 -11.06
C VAL A 41 -2.35 0.55 -12.19
N GLU A 42 -2.80 0.29 -13.43
CA GLU A 42 -2.02 0.53 -14.63
C GLU A 42 -2.02 2.02 -15.00
N GLU A 43 -0.84 2.66 -14.98
CA GLU A 43 -0.69 4.05 -15.42
C GLU A 43 -0.49 4.08 -16.95
N GLU A 44 -1.52 4.49 -17.70
CA GLU A 44 -1.44 4.61 -19.16
C GLU A 44 -0.26 5.50 -19.60
N GLY A 45 0.52 5.00 -20.57
CA GLY A 45 1.67 5.71 -21.13
C GLY A 45 2.93 5.74 -20.25
N LYS A 46 2.99 4.99 -19.14
CA LYS A 46 4.20 4.84 -18.33
C LYS A 46 4.89 3.50 -18.61
N MET A 47 6.20 3.56 -18.88
CA MET A 47 7.02 2.36 -19.04
C MET A 47 7.30 1.73 -17.67
N LEU A 48 7.01 0.43 -17.59
CA LEU A 48 7.42 -0.45 -16.50
C LEU A 48 8.86 -0.91 -16.76
N ASP A 49 9.70 -0.91 -15.73
CA ASP A 49 11.03 -1.54 -15.82
C ASP A 49 10.93 -3.08 -15.68
N GLY A 50 12.04 -3.79 -15.89
CA GLY A 50 12.03 -5.27 -15.79
C GLY A 50 11.64 -5.80 -14.40
N GLY A 51 11.87 -5.02 -13.33
CA GLY A 51 11.45 -5.37 -11.98
C GLY A 51 9.96 -5.09 -11.74
N ASP A 52 9.45 -3.98 -12.29
CA ASP A 52 8.03 -3.63 -12.29
C ASP A 52 7.21 -4.74 -13.01
N GLU A 53 7.66 -5.19 -14.18
CA GLU A 53 7.05 -6.30 -14.93
C GLU A 53 7.09 -7.63 -14.17
N MET A 54 8.21 -7.92 -13.49
CA MET A 54 8.35 -9.11 -12.66
C MET A 54 7.34 -9.12 -11.50
N MET A 55 7.19 -8.00 -10.78
CA MET A 55 6.19 -7.87 -9.71
C MET A 55 4.78 -8.02 -10.22
N LYS A 56 4.45 -7.37 -11.34
CA LYS A 56 3.14 -7.49 -11.97
C LYS A 56 2.79 -8.95 -12.29
N ARG A 57 3.73 -9.71 -12.85
CA ARG A 57 3.50 -11.08 -13.31
C ARG A 57 3.60 -12.15 -12.22
N LEU A 58 4.39 -11.92 -11.18
CA LEU A 58 4.66 -12.95 -10.16
C LEU A 58 3.94 -12.67 -8.84
N VAL A 59 3.78 -11.40 -8.46
CA VAL A 59 3.32 -11.01 -7.12
C VAL A 59 1.92 -10.40 -7.16
N LEU A 60 1.65 -9.49 -8.09
CA LEU A 60 0.37 -8.79 -8.24
C LEU A 60 -0.62 -9.56 -9.15
N THR A 61 -0.58 -10.89 -9.08
CA THR A 61 -1.48 -11.78 -9.83
C THR A 61 -2.81 -11.94 -9.11
N LYS A 62 -3.88 -12.25 -9.85
CA LYS A 62 -5.19 -12.55 -9.24
C LYS A 62 -5.13 -13.68 -8.21
N ASP A 63 -4.30 -14.69 -8.45
CA ASP A 63 -4.08 -15.78 -7.49
C ASP A 63 -3.47 -15.33 -6.17
N ASN A 64 -2.64 -14.28 -6.17
CA ASN A 64 -2.00 -13.77 -4.95
C ASN A 64 -2.83 -12.72 -4.24
N ILE A 65 -3.41 -11.78 -4.97
CA ILE A 65 -4.07 -10.58 -4.41
C ILE A 65 -5.54 -10.41 -4.79
N GLY A 66 -6.05 -11.16 -5.77
CA GLY A 66 -7.40 -10.99 -6.32
C GLY A 66 -8.48 -11.18 -5.25
N ASP A 67 -9.11 -10.07 -4.86
CA ASP A 67 -10.19 -9.96 -3.86
C ASP A 67 -9.86 -10.57 -2.47
N LYS A 68 -8.57 -10.84 -2.20
CA LYS A 68 -8.17 -11.36 -0.89
C LYS A 68 -8.18 -10.24 0.14
N LYS A 69 -8.76 -10.54 1.30
CA LYS A 69 -8.73 -9.71 2.50
C LYS A 69 -7.46 -9.98 3.29
N LEU A 70 -6.39 -9.30 2.89
CA LEU A 70 -5.04 -9.47 3.43
C LEU A 70 -4.90 -8.77 4.79
N SER A 71 -4.06 -9.34 5.65
CA SER A 71 -3.62 -8.67 6.89
C SER A 71 -2.53 -7.64 6.59
N VAL A 72 -2.14 -6.83 7.58
CA VAL A 72 -1.00 -5.90 7.45
C VAL A 72 0.27 -6.65 7.04
N GLU A 73 0.54 -7.79 7.68
CA GLU A 73 1.73 -8.62 7.40
C GLU A 73 1.72 -9.16 5.98
N ASP A 74 0.56 -9.63 5.49
CA ASP A 74 0.42 -10.10 4.12
C ASP A 74 0.64 -8.97 3.11
N VAL A 75 0.07 -7.78 3.37
CA VAL A 75 0.26 -6.59 2.51
C VAL A 75 1.73 -6.20 2.45
N VAL A 76 2.42 -6.20 3.60
CA VAL A 76 3.85 -5.91 3.69
C VAL A 76 4.64 -6.97 2.93
N GLY A 77 4.31 -8.26 3.02
CA GLY A 77 4.96 -9.31 2.26
C GLY A 77 4.76 -9.19 0.74
N VAL A 78 3.54 -8.86 0.31
CA VAL A 78 3.21 -8.69 -1.11
C VAL A 78 3.88 -7.45 -1.70
N LEU A 79 3.70 -6.28 -1.06
CA LEU A 79 4.21 -5.00 -1.59
C LEU A 79 5.68 -4.75 -1.23
N GLY A 80 6.21 -5.49 -0.27
CA GLY A 80 7.59 -5.41 0.20
C GLY A 80 8.58 -6.33 -0.49
N GLY A 81 8.14 -7.21 -1.39
CA GLY A 81 9.00 -8.18 -2.07
C GLY A 81 10.18 -7.60 -2.86
N LEU A 82 10.21 -6.28 -3.12
CA LEU A 82 11.31 -5.58 -3.80
C LEU A 82 12.07 -4.59 -2.92
N PHE A 83 11.96 -4.65 -1.59
CA PHE A 83 12.69 -3.73 -0.72
C PHE A 83 14.19 -3.70 -1.08
N PRO A 84 14.80 -2.49 -1.14
CA PRO A 84 14.28 -1.21 -0.64
C PRO A 84 13.37 -0.44 -1.62
N LYS A 85 12.99 -1.02 -2.77
CA LYS A 85 12.02 -0.40 -3.68
C LYS A 85 10.60 -0.71 -3.21
N ALA A 86 9.75 0.31 -3.19
CA ALA A 86 8.33 0.20 -2.85
C ALA A 86 7.47 0.82 -3.96
N PRO A 87 6.16 0.55 -4.00
CA PRO A 87 5.26 1.19 -4.95
C PRO A 87 5.35 2.72 -4.86
N LEU A 88 5.41 3.38 -6.02
CA LEU A 88 5.64 4.83 -6.12
C LEU A 88 4.61 5.64 -5.32
N TRP A 89 3.37 5.18 -5.31
CA TRP A 89 2.26 5.73 -4.54
C TRP A 89 1.30 4.59 -4.17
N ILE A 90 0.64 4.73 -3.02
CA ILE A 90 -0.44 3.85 -2.57
C ILE A 90 -1.57 4.73 -2.07
N ASN A 91 -2.77 4.59 -2.62
CA ASN A 91 -3.95 5.25 -2.12
C ASN A 91 -4.70 4.27 -1.21
N ILE A 92 -4.99 4.69 0.02
CA ILE A 92 -5.85 3.93 0.93
C ILE A 92 -7.25 4.56 0.97
N SER A 93 -8.26 3.73 0.77
CA SER A 93 -9.67 4.12 0.89
C SER A 93 -10.44 3.09 1.70
N PHE A 94 -11.53 3.52 2.32
CA PHE A 94 -12.40 2.65 3.09
C PHE A 94 -13.48 2.06 2.17
N ILE A 95 -13.73 0.76 2.28
CA ILE A 95 -14.80 0.09 1.52
C ILE A 95 -16.04 -0.06 2.40
N ASN A 96 -15.94 -0.88 3.44
CA ASN A 96 -17.05 -1.26 4.31
C ASN A 96 -16.54 -1.86 5.63
N ILE A 97 -17.46 -2.06 6.56
CA ILE A 97 -17.26 -2.92 7.72
C ILE A 97 -18.04 -4.20 7.49
N GLU A 98 -17.37 -5.33 7.65
CA GLU A 98 -17.99 -6.65 7.64
C GLU A 98 -17.94 -7.22 9.05
N GLU A 99 -19.11 -7.36 9.68
CA GLU A 99 -19.23 -7.73 11.09
C GLU A 99 -18.47 -6.73 11.99
N GLU A 100 -17.26 -7.08 12.43
CA GLU A 100 -16.39 -6.24 13.26
C GLU A 100 -15.08 -5.89 12.55
N VAL A 101 -14.94 -6.23 11.26
CA VAL A 101 -13.72 -6.09 10.47
C VAL A 101 -13.85 -4.91 9.51
N ALA A 102 -12.99 -3.91 9.62
CA ALA A 102 -12.90 -2.82 8.66
C ALA A 102 -12.10 -3.27 7.43
N VAL A 103 -12.70 -3.13 6.25
CA VAL A 103 -12.08 -3.47 4.97
C VAL A 103 -11.66 -2.20 4.24
N PHE A 104 -10.39 -2.14 3.87
CA PHE A 104 -9.77 -1.03 3.16
C PHE A 104 -9.29 -1.48 1.78
N ARG A 105 -9.35 -0.59 0.80
CA ARG A 105 -8.75 -0.78 -0.52
C ARG A 105 -7.41 -0.04 -0.58
N LEU A 106 -6.41 -0.71 -1.13
CA LEU A 106 -5.08 -0.19 -1.41
C LEU A 106 -4.86 -0.15 -2.93
N ASP A 107 -5.13 1.00 -3.54
CA ASP A 107 -4.82 1.21 -4.94
C ASP A 107 -3.32 1.52 -5.06
N THR A 108 -2.57 0.67 -5.76
CA THR A 108 -1.10 0.75 -5.76
C THR A 108 -0.54 0.95 -7.16
N SER A 109 0.50 1.78 -7.27
CA SER A 109 1.25 1.91 -8.53
C SER A 109 2.01 0.62 -8.84
N LEU A 110 1.98 0.20 -10.10
CA LEU A 110 2.84 -0.87 -10.60
C LEU A 110 4.34 -0.52 -10.65
N ARG A 111 4.70 0.73 -10.34
CA ARG A 111 6.06 1.24 -10.49
C ARG A 111 6.77 1.25 -9.14
N PHE A 112 7.77 0.40 -8.98
CA PHE A 112 8.53 0.26 -7.76
C PHE A 112 9.76 1.15 -7.82
N ARG A 113 9.88 2.10 -6.90
CA ARG A 113 10.95 3.10 -6.89
C ARG A 113 11.62 3.17 -5.52
N LYS A 114 12.82 3.76 -5.50
CA LYS A 114 13.59 3.95 -4.28
C LYS A 114 12.84 4.87 -3.31
N PRO A 115 13.09 4.77 -1.99
CA PRO A 115 12.38 5.54 -0.97
C PRO A 115 12.42 7.06 -1.21
N THR A 116 13.53 7.55 -1.75
CA THR A 116 13.75 8.98 -2.09
C THR A 116 12.89 9.49 -3.24
N LEU A 117 12.27 8.61 -4.02
CA LEU A 117 11.43 8.92 -5.18
C LEU A 117 9.96 8.64 -4.93
N LEU A 118 9.60 8.16 -3.74
CA LEU A 118 8.21 7.90 -3.38
C LEU A 118 7.41 9.20 -3.32
N ARG A 119 6.17 9.14 -3.77
CA ARG A 119 5.22 10.25 -3.64
C ARG A 119 4.68 10.31 -2.22
N ASN A 120 3.99 11.41 -1.92
CA ASN A 120 3.34 11.65 -0.63
C ASN A 120 4.32 11.74 0.55
N SER A 121 5.58 12.11 0.31
CA SER A 121 6.56 12.37 1.39
C SER A 121 6.10 13.45 2.36
N GLU A 122 5.24 14.37 1.91
CA GLU A 122 4.60 15.40 2.72
C GLU A 122 3.61 14.87 3.76
N SER A 123 3.08 13.65 3.57
CA SER A 123 2.12 13.03 4.50
C SER A 123 2.76 12.48 5.79
N GLY A 124 4.09 12.35 5.82
CA GLY A 124 4.81 11.71 6.91
C GLY A 124 4.71 10.18 6.93
N HIS A 125 3.97 9.57 5.99
CA HIS A 125 3.78 8.13 5.85
C HIS A 125 3.88 7.67 4.38
N ALA A 126 4.85 8.19 3.62
CA ALA A 126 5.06 7.76 2.24
C ALA A 126 5.28 6.23 2.13
N PRO A 127 4.78 5.56 1.07
CA PRO A 127 4.14 6.11 -0.13
C PRO A 127 2.61 6.30 -0.01
N PHE A 128 2.03 6.19 1.18
CA PHE A 128 0.58 6.16 1.35
C PHE A 128 -0.07 7.55 1.23
N LYS A 129 -1.29 7.57 0.71
CA LYS A 129 -2.17 8.73 0.64
C LYS A 129 -3.57 8.30 1.04
N VAL A 130 -4.13 9.00 2.01
CA VAL A 130 -5.50 8.78 2.46
C VAL A 130 -6.49 9.40 1.47
N ILE A 131 -7.42 8.59 0.98
CA ILE A 131 -8.56 9.01 0.15
C ILE A 131 -9.81 8.90 1.01
N CYS A 132 -10.41 10.04 1.33
CA CYS A 132 -11.65 10.18 2.10
C CYS A 132 -12.81 10.55 1.20
#